data_AF-A0A2K4X3M8-F1
#
_entry.id   AF-A0A2K4X3M8-F1
#
_cell.length_a   1.000
_cell.length_b   1.000
_cell.length_c   1.000
_cell.angle_alpha   90.00
_cell.angle_beta   90.00
_cell.angle_gamma   90.00
#
_symmetry.space_group_name_H-M   'P 1'
#
loop_
_entity.id
_entity.type
_entity.pdbx_description
1 polymer ?
#
loop_
_entity_poly.entity_id
_entity_poly.type
_entity_poly.pdbx_seq_one_letter_code
_entity_poly.pdbx_strand_id
1 'polypeptide(L)'
;MSKSTARQATVRIEIRCTEEDAALIREKALAAEISVSDLMRRAALNRKIKTPTDKKLMAALLQLGGLQKHLFNQMQDSMTTDLSKQFSDVFGRHPKCRQCHRSVPDSHQVANQP
;
A
#
# COMPACT_ATOMS: atom_id res chain seq x y z
N MET A 1 -7.87 27.99 11.68
CA MET A 1 -7.92 27.16 12.92
C MET A 1 -8.48 25.78 12.57
N SER A 2 -7.62 24.81 12.26
CA SER A 2 -8.05 23.43 11.99
C SER A 2 -8.48 22.78 13.30
N LYS A 3 -9.79 22.69 13.53
CA LYS A 3 -10.34 22.04 14.74
C LYS A 3 -10.13 20.53 14.59
N SER A 4 -9.08 20.01 15.21
CA SER A 4 -8.79 18.57 15.28
C SER A 4 -10.02 17.81 15.81
N THR A 5 -10.58 16.94 14.97
CA THR A 5 -11.75 16.08 15.26
C THR A 5 -11.56 15.19 16.48
N ALA A 6 -10.32 14.98 16.93
CA ALA A 6 -10.00 14.27 18.16
C ALA A 6 -10.61 14.93 19.42
N ARG A 7 -10.85 16.25 19.40
CA ARG A 7 -11.44 16.99 20.54
C ARG A 7 -12.98 17.05 20.53
N GLN A 8 -13.63 16.48 19.50
CA GLN A 8 -15.10 16.50 19.37
C GLN A 8 -15.79 15.19 19.83
N ALA A 9 -15.03 14.11 20.01
CA ALA A 9 -15.59 12.83 20.46
C ALA A 9 -15.60 12.76 22.00
N THR A 10 -16.62 13.35 22.62
CA THR A 10 -16.78 13.42 24.09
C THR A 10 -17.64 12.30 24.70
N VAL A 11 -18.38 11.55 23.88
CA VAL A 11 -19.28 10.49 24.36
C VAL A 11 -18.49 9.19 24.61
N ARG A 12 -18.58 8.66 25.82
CA ARG A 12 -18.04 7.34 26.22
C ARG A 12 -19.14 6.28 26.15
N ILE A 13 -18.79 5.11 25.63
CA ILE A 13 -19.65 3.92 25.62
C ILE A 13 -18.94 2.87 26.47
N GLU A 14 -19.58 2.45 27.55
CA GLU A 14 -19.11 1.38 28.40
C GLU A 14 -19.79 0.07 27.98
N ILE A 15 -18.98 -0.99 27.82
CA ILE A 15 -19.45 -2.31 27.42
C ILE A 15 -19.10 -3.27 28.54
N ARG A 16 -20.10 -4.04 28.99
CA ARG A 16 -19.88 -5.16 29.90
C ARG A 16 -19.43 -6.35 29.08
N CYS A 17 -18.27 -6.91 29.41
CA CYS A 17 -17.71 -8.09 28.77
C CYS A 17 -17.17 -9.04 29.83
N THR A 18 -17.12 -10.33 29.50
CA THR A 18 -16.40 -11.32 30.29
C THR A 18 -14.89 -11.09 30.14
N GLU A 19 -14.10 -11.66 31.05
CA GLU A 19 -12.64 -11.50 31.01
C GLU A 19 -12.01 -12.15 29.77
N GLU A 20 -12.58 -13.27 29.32
CA GLU A 20 -12.21 -13.98 28.09
C GLU A 20 -12.47 -13.12 26.85
N ASP A 21 -13.66 -12.53 26.73
CA ASP A 21 -14.00 -11.64 25.62
C ASP A 21 -13.06 -10.42 25.58
N ALA A 22 -12.78 -9.84 26.75
CA ALA A 22 -11.88 -8.70 26.85
C ALA A 22 -10.45 -9.05 26.41
N ALA A 23 -9.96 -10.26 26.71
CA ALA A 23 -8.67 -10.74 26.25
C ALA A 23 -8.62 -10.86 24.72
N LEU A 24 -9.62 -11.51 24.12
CA LEU A 24 -9.71 -11.67 22.66
C LEU A 24 -9.80 -10.32 21.93
N ILE A 25 -10.54 -9.37 22.49
CA ILE A 25 -10.64 -8.00 21.94
C ILE A 25 -9.29 -7.29 21.96
N ARG A 26 -8.55 -7.42 23.07
CA ARG A 26 -7.21 -6.82 23.21
C ARG A 26 -6.21 -7.45 22.24
N GLU A 27 -6.24 -8.77 22.08
CA GLU A 27 -5.39 -9.48 21.13
C GLU A 27 -5.67 -9.05 19.68
N LYS A 28 -6.95 -8.97 19.28
CA LYS A 28 -7.33 -8.47 17.95
C LYS A 28 -6.89 -7.03 17.70
N ALA A 29 -6.95 -6.19 18.73
CA ALA A 29 -6.50 -4.80 18.63
C ALA A 29 -4.98 -4.72 18.47
N LEU A 30 -4.24 -5.55 19.20
CA LEU A 30 -2.79 -5.67 19.11
C LEU A 30 -2.34 -6.15 17.73
N ALA A 31 -2.98 -7.21 17.21
CA ALA A 31 -2.69 -7.73 15.86
C ALA A 31 -2.96 -6.71 14.75
N ALA A 32 -3.88 -5.77 14.99
CA ALA A 32 -4.19 -4.68 14.07
C ALA A 32 -3.41 -3.37 14.34
N GLU A 33 -2.52 -3.36 15.34
CA GLU A 33 -1.73 -2.20 15.77
C GLU A 33 -2.57 -0.92 15.99
N ILE A 34 -3.79 -1.09 16.50
CA ILE A 34 -4.70 0.03 16.79
C ILE A 34 -5.26 -0.09 18.21
N SER A 35 -5.74 1.01 18.76
CA SER A 35 -6.42 1.00 20.07
C SER A 35 -7.71 0.18 20.03
N VAL A 36 -8.07 -0.45 21.15
CA VAL A 36 -9.32 -1.22 21.30
C VAL A 36 -10.56 -0.39 20.94
N SER A 37 -10.60 0.89 21.33
CA SER A 37 -11.72 1.78 21.03
C SER A 37 -11.84 2.09 19.53
N ASP A 38 -10.71 2.23 18.82
CA ASP A 38 -10.71 2.43 17.37
C ASP A 38 -11.07 1.14 16.62
N LEU A 39 -10.61 -0.03 17.11
CA LEU A 39 -11.04 -1.33 16.60
C LEU A 39 -12.56 -1.48 16.69
N MET A 40 -13.13 -1.24 17.88
CA MET A 40 -14.57 -1.35 18.13
C MET A 40 -15.38 -0.36 17.29
N ARG A 41 -14.92 0.90 17.20
CA ARG A 41 -15.57 1.91 16.37
C ARG A 41 -15.56 1.53 14.90
N ARG A 42 -14.45 0.97 14.39
CA ARG A 42 -14.35 0.54 12.99
C ARG A 42 -15.20 -0.68 12.71
N ALA A 43 -15.18 -1.67 13.60
CA ALA A 43 -16.00 -2.87 13.51
C ALA A 43 -17.50 -2.53 13.52
N ALA A 44 -17.95 -1.73 14.48
CA ALA A 44 -19.37 -1.35 14.61
C ALA A 44 -19.89 -0.49 13.44
N LEU A 45 -19.02 0.32 12.82
CA LEU A 45 -19.40 1.22 11.72
C LEU A 45 -19.06 0.65 10.33
N ASN A 46 -18.69 -0.64 10.24
CA ASN A 46 -18.25 -1.30 9.00
C ASN A 46 -17.15 -0.51 8.25
N ARG A 47 -16.25 0.14 9.00
CA ARG A 47 -15.13 0.89 8.43
C ARG A 47 -13.92 -0.04 8.29
N LYS A 48 -13.15 0.14 7.21
CA LYS A 48 -11.94 -0.65 6.98
C LYS A 48 -10.93 -0.46 8.12
N ILE A 49 -10.52 -1.56 8.74
CA ILE A 49 -9.42 -1.60 9.70
C ILE A 49 -8.12 -1.46 8.91
N LYS A 50 -7.62 -0.22 8.83
CA LYS A 50 -6.29 0.08 8.30
C LYS A 50 -5.29 0.01 9.44
N THR A 51 -4.37 -0.95 9.36
CA THR A 51 -3.16 -0.94 10.17
C THR A 51 -2.36 0.33 9.82
N PRO A 52 -1.75 1.00 10.80
CA PRO A 52 -0.86 2.12 10.54
C PRO A 52 0.41 1.60 9.86
N THR A 53 0.36 1.41 8.54
CA THR A 53 1.57 1.12 7.77
C THR A 53 2.54 2.30 7.95
N ASP A 54 3.80 2.01 8.27
CA ASP A 54 4.80 3.04 8.48
C ASP A 54 4.87 3.95 7.24
N LYS A 55 4.44 5.20 7.43
CA LYS A 55 4.43 6.21 6.36
C LYS A 55 5.83 6.45 5.82
N LYS A 56 6.87 6.34 6.66
CA LYS A 56 8.26 6.49 6.26
C LYS A 56 8.70 5.34 5.37
N LEU A 57 8.38 4.10 5.76
CA LEU A 57 8.64 2.92 4.94
C LEU A 57 7.93 3.02 3.58
N MET A 58 6.65 3.39 3.57
CA MET A 58 5.89 3.54 2.33
C MET A 58 6.46 4.65 1.43
N ALA A 59 6.86 5.78 2.01
CA ALA A 59 7.52 6.85 1.27
C ALA A 59 8.85 6.37 0.67
N ALA A 60 9.67 5.65 1.44
CA ALA A 60 10.93 5.08 0.96
C ALA A 60 10.72 4.10 -0.20
N LEU A 61 9.74 3.19 -0.11
CA LEU A 61 9.40 2.26 -1.19
C LEU A 61 8.93 3.00 -2.46
N LEU A 62 8.15 4.06 -2.32
CA LEU A 62 7.73 4.91 -3.45
C LEU A 62 8.92 5.61 -4.12
N GLN A 63 9.86 6.13 -3.33
CA GLN A 63 11.08 6.76 -3.85
C GLN A 63 11.98 5.75 -4.58
N LEU A 64 12.21 4.59 -3.98
CA LEU A 64 13.00 3.52 -4.59
C LEU A 64 12.37 3.00 -5.89
N GLY A 65 11.05 2.79 -5.91
CA GLY A 65 10.34 2.38 -7.12
C GLY A 65 10.36 3.46 -8.22
N GLY A 66 10.29 4.74 -7.85
CA GLY A 66 10.43 5.86 -8.78
C GLY A 66 11.84 5.93 -9.40
N LEU A 67 12.87 5.77 -8.58
CA LEU A 67 14.26 5.74 -9.03
C LEU A 67 14.51 4.52 -9.93
N GLN A 68 14.00 3.35 -9.57
CA GLN A 68 14.11 2.14 -10.40
C GLN A 68 13.47 2.33 -11.77
N LYS A 69 12.30 2.99 -11.84
CA LYS A 69 11.64 3.33 -13.12
C LYS A 69 12.49 4.32 -13.94
N HIS A 70 13.03 5.34 -13.30
CA HIS A 70 13.87 6.33 -13.97
C HIS A 70 15.13 5.69 -14.58
N LEU A 71 15.82 4.86 -13.79
CA LEU A 71 16.99 4.11 -14.22
C LEU A 71 16.66 3.12 -15.35
N PHE A 72 15.52 2.43 -15.27
CA PHE A 72 15.06 1.55 -16.36
C PHE A 72 14.88 2.31 -17.67
N ASN A 73 14.22 3.47 -17.64
CA ASN A 73 14.00 4.29 -18.83
C ASN A 73 15.31 4.84 -19.42
N GLN A 74 16.29 5.21 -18.59
CA GLN A 74 17.61 5.66 -19.06
C GLN A 74 18.45 4.54 -19.67
N MET A 75 18.31 3.32 -19.15
CA MET A 75 19.04 2.15 -19.62
C MET A 75 18.39 1.47 -20.84
N GLN A 76 17.18 1.88 -21.22
CA GLN A 76 16.41 1.25 -22.30
C GLN A 76 17.13 1.34 -23.67
N ASP A 77 17.95 2.37 -23.88
CA ASP A 77 18.73 2.55 -25.10
C ASP A 77 20.05 1.74 -25.14
N SER A 78 20.48 1.17 -24.00
CA SER A 78 21.80 0.51 -23.85
C SER A 78 21.76 -0.90 -23.26
N MET A 79 20.56 -1.46 -23.03
CA MET A 79 20.39 -2.73 -22.30
C MET A 79 20.26 -3.97 -23.17
N THR A 80 20.86 -5.06 -22.70
CA THR A 80 20.62 -6.42 -23.19
C THR A 80 19.20 -6.90 -22.82
N THR A 81 18.58 -7.66 -23.70
CA THR A 81 17.17 -8.12 -23.61
C THR A 81 16.83 -8.89 -22.34
N ASP A 82 17.80 -9.61 -21.75
CA ASP A 82 17.61 -10.37 -20.51
C ASP A 82 17.47 -9.48 -19.27
N LEU A 83 18.21 -8.37 -19.19
CA LEU A 83 18.12 -7.47 -18.05
C LEU A 83 16.80 -6.68 -18.09
N SER A 84 16.34 -6.29 -19.28
CA SER A 84 15.04 -5.61 -19.48
C SER A 84 13.86 -6.46 -18.98
N LYS A 85 13.91 -7.78 -19.18
CA LYS A 85 12.90 -8.73 -18.68
C LYS A 85 12.90 -8.82 -17.15
N GLN A 86 14.08 -8.92 -16.53
CA GLN A 86 14.18 -8.97 -15.06
C GLN A 86 13.63 -7.72 -14.38
N PHE A 87 13.85 -6.53 -14.96
CA PHE A 87 13.25 -5.29 -14.46
C PHE A 87 11.72 -5.28 -14.66
N SER A 88 11.24 -5.72 -15.83
CA SER A 88 9.81 -5.76 -16.17
C SER A 88 9.02 -6.72 -15.28
N ASP A 89 9.59 -7.87 -14.93
CA ASP A 89 8.99 -8.88 -14.04
C ASP A 89 8.78 -8.35 -12.61
N VAL A 90 9.68 -7.48 -12.13
CA VAL A 90 9.53 -6.80 -10.84
C VAL A 90 8.38 -5.79 -10.88
N PHE A 91 8.20 -5.07 -12.00
CA PHE A 91 7.09 -4.12 -12.19
C PHE A 91 5.72 -4.81 -12.38
N GLY A 92 5.68 -5.97 -13.04
CA GLY A 92 4.45 -6.71 -13.35
C GLY A 92 3.73 -7.31 -12.14
N ARG A 93 4.45 -7.54 -11.03
CA ARG A 93 3.89 -8.12 -9.79
C ARG A 93 3.21 -7.10 -8.87
N HIS A 94 3.24 -5.80 -9.18
CA HIS A 94 2.62 -4.77 -8.35
C HIS A 94 1.37 -4.12 -9.03
N PRO A 95 0.17 -4.20 -8.43
CA PRO A 95 -1.09 -3.82 -9.10
C PRO A 95 -1.19 -2.33 -9.49
N LYS A 96 -0.44 -1.43 -8.83
CA LYS A 96 -0.37 0.00 -9.21
C LYS A 96 0.54 0.30 -10.42
N CYS A 97 1.42 -0.63 -10.80
CA CYS A 97 2.35 -0.43 -11.92
C CYS A 97 1.79 -0.86 -13.28
N ARG A 98 0.70 -1.65 -13.32
CA ARG A 98 -0.02 -1.99 -14.57
C ARG A 98 -0.52 -0.78 -15.35
N GLN A 99 -0.78 0.34 -14.69
CA GLN A 99 -1.24 1.57 -15.35
C GLN A 99 -0.17 2.19 -16.28
N CYS A 100 1.13 1.95 -16.00
CA CYS A 100 2.23 2.48 -16.82
C CYS A 100 2.60 1.58 -18.02
N HIS A 101 2.19 0.30 -18.02
CA HIS A 101 2.50 -0.61 -19.13
C HIS A 101 1.64 -0.35 -20.38
N ARG A 102 0.56 0.45 -20.27
CA ARG A 102 -0.29 0.84 -21.41
C ARG A 102 0.23 2.04 -22.21
N SER A 103 1.24 2.74 -21.71
CA SER A 103 1.81 3.93 -22.36
C SER A 103 3.14 3.69 -23.06
N VAL A 104 3.61 2.43 -23.11
CA VAL A 104 4.76 2.04 -23.94
C VAL A 104 4.23 1.72 -25.34
N PRO A 105 4.61 2.45 -26.40
CA PRO A 105 4.24 2.06 -27.75
C PRO A 105 4.92 0.72 -28.09
N ASP A 106 4.11 -0.27 -28.46
CA ASP A 106 4.58 -1.56 -28.99
C ASP A 106 5.44 -1.31 -30.23
N SER A 107 6.76 -1.24 -30.03
CA SER A 107 7.73 -1.10 -31.13
C SER A 107 8.08 -2.46 -31.76
N HIS A 108 7.31 -3.50 -31.46
CA HIS A 108 7.40 -4.80 -32.13
C HIS A 108 6.66 -4.78 -33.48
N GLN A 109 7.11 -3.92 -34.41
CA GLN A 109 6.71 -4.02 -35.81
C GLN A 109 7.71 -3.41 -36.78
N VAL A 110 9.02 -3.60 -36.57
CA VAL A 110 10.00 -3.39 -37.64
C VAL A 110 11.10 -4.44 -37.52
N ALA A 111 11.03 -5.47 -38.36
CA ALA A 111 12.13 -6.30 -38.87
C ALA A 111 11.62 -7.71 -39.20
N ASN A 112 10.81 -7.82 -40.25
CA ASN A 112 10.75 -9.03 -41.06
C ASN A 112 9.99 -8.71 -42.35
N GLN A 113 10.73 -8.25 -43.35
CA GLN A 113 10.45 -8.52 -44.75
C GLN A 113 11.81 -8.65 -45.47
N PRO A 114 11.98 -9.66 -46.33
CA PRO A 114 13.22 -9.86 -47.08
C PRO A 114 13.49 -8.73 -48.07
#